data_AF-A0A6M3XJ16-F1
#
_entry.id   AF-A0A6M3XJ16-F1
#
_cell.length_a   1.000
_cell.length_b   1.000
_cell.length_c   1.000
_cell.angle_alpha   90.00
_cell.angle_beta   90.00
_cell.angle_gamma   90.00
#
_symmetry.space_group_name_H-M   'P 1'
#
loop_
_entity.id
_entity.type
_entity.pdbx_description
1 polymer ?
#
loop_
_entity_poly.entity_id
_entity_poly.type
_entity_poly.pdbx_seq_one_letter_code
_entity_poly.pdbx_strand_id
1 'polypeptide(L)' 'MDVIPGTQEALDAGCLCPVLDNSHGKGYMGLGKERGFYVYNSECPIHGGLVPQE' A
#
# COMPACT_ATOMS: atom_id res chain seq x y z
N MET A 1 2.21 -0.23 12.08
CA MET A 1 1.72 0.20 10.75
C MET A 1 2.93 0.78 10.03
N ASP A 2 3.94 -0.06 9.85
CA ASP A 2 5.33 0.44 9.77
C ASP A 2 5.89 0.40 8.35
N VAL A 3 5.18 -0.25 7.42
CA VAL A 3 5.61 -0.40 6.02
C VAL A 3 4.53 0.12 5.07
N ILE A 4 4.89 1.08 4.22
CA ILE A 4 3.95 1.83 3.36
C ILE A 4 3.71 1.08 2.03
N PRO A 5 2.45 0.94 1.56
CA PRO A 5 2.15 0.24 0.30
C PRO A 5 2.99 0.74 -0.88
N GLY A 6 3.64 -0.19 -1.59
CA GLY A 6 4.42 0.10 -2.79
C GLY A 6 5.81 0.70 -2.55
N THR A 7 6.30 0.85 -1.32
CA THR A 7 7.72 1.16 -1.07
C THR A 7 8.62 -0.06 -1.31
N GLN A 8 9.92 0.17 -1.52
CA GLN A 8 10.89 -0.92 -1.61
C GLN A 8 10.90 -1.77 -0.32
N GLU A 9 10.86 -1.12 0.85
CA GLU A 9 10.78 -1.81 2.14
C GLU A 9 9.54 -2.71 2.24
N ALA A 10 8.39 -2.27 1.73
CA ALA A 10 7.19 -3.09 1.71
C ALA A 10 7.34 -4.29 0.78
N LEU A 11 7.93 -4.09 -0.41
CA LEU A 11 8.19 -5.17 -1.37
C LEU A 11 9.14 -6.22 -0.78
N ASP A 12 10.21 -5.78 -0.11
CA ASP A 12 11.18 -6.65 0.56
C ASP A 12 10.53 -7.48 1.69
N ALA A 13 9.47 -6.95 2.30
CA ALA A 13 8.65 -7.64 3.31
C ALA A 13 7.54 -8.54 2.72
N GLY A 14 7.36 -8.59 1.39
CA GLY A 14 6.35 -9.41 0.71
C GLY A 14 5.05 -8.68 0.34
N CYS A 15 5.08 -7.35 0.23
CA CYS A 15 3.94 -6.55 -0.23
C CYS A 15 3.52 -6.92 -1.65
N LEU A 16 2.20 -7.03 -1.85
CA LEU A 16 1.58 -7.24 -3.16
C LEU A 16 0.80 -6.02 -3.66
N CYS A 17 0.80 -4.91 -2.93
CA CYS A 17 0.10 -3.68 -3.34
C CYS A 17 0.79 -3.04 -4.56
N PRO A 18 0.03 -2.41 -5.47
CA PRO A 18 0.60 -1.83 -6.69
C PRO A 18 1.64 -0.74 -6.41
N VAL A 19 2.80 -0.85 -7.04
CA VAL A 19 3.92 0.10 -6.83
C VAL A 19 3.65 1.43 -7.53
N LEU A 20 3.20 1.41 -8.78
CA LEU A 20 3.00 2.61 -9.60
C LEU A 20 1.80 3.42 -9.12
N ASP A 21 0.66 2.78 -8.81
CA ASP A 21 -0.53 3.50 -8.31
C ASP A 21 -0.27 4.16 -6.96
N ASN A 22 0.56 3.52 -6.12
CA ASN A 22 1.02 4.09 -4.85
C ASN A 22 2.23 5.01 -5.01
N SER A 23 2.67 5.32 -6.24
CA SER A 23 3.78 6.24 -6.49
C SER A 23 5.02 5.93 -5.66
N HIS A 24 5.38 4.64 -5.58
CA HIS A 24 6.49 4.14 -4.75
C HIS A 24 6.36 4.50 -3.25
N GLY A 25 5.13 4.48 -2.71
CA GLY A 25 4.83 4.78 -1.31
C GLY A 25 4.30 6.19 -1.03
N LYS A 26 4.14 7.04 -2.05
CA LYS A 26 3.48 8.35 -1.88
C LYS A 26 1.96 8.24 -1.84
N GLY A 27 1.40 7.07 -2.12
CA GLY A 27 -0.05 6.84 -2.18
C GLY A 27 -0.66 7.26 -3.52
N TYR A 28 -1.96 7.02 -3.66
CA TYR A 28 -2.72 7.33 -4.86
C TYR A 28 -2.65 8.82 -5.16
N MET A 29 -2.19 9.18 -6.37
CA MET A 29 -1.95 10.58 -6.77
C MET A 29 -1.00 11.35 -5.82
N GLY A 30 -0.16 10.65 -5.05
CA GLY A 30 0.73 11.26 -4.06
C GLY A 30 0.05 11.70 -2.75
N LEU A 31 -1.22 11.32 -2.52
CA LEU A 31 -2.03 11.76 -1.38
C LEU A 31 -1.90 10.85 -0.14
N GLY A 32 -0.97 9.91 -0.11
CA GLY A 32 -0.78 8.96 0.99
C GLY A 32 -0.45 9.65 2.32
N LYS A 33 0.47 10.63 2.30
CA LYS A 33 0.86 11.37 3.52
C LYS A 33 -0.20 12.36 3.98
N GLU A 34 -0.91 12.99 3.05
CA GLU A 34 -1.88 14.04 3.36
C GLU A 34 -3.27 13.50 3.71
N ARG A 35 -3.68 12.43 3.03
CA ARG A 35 -5.05 11.90 3.07
C ARG A 35 -5.12 10.42 3.43
N GLY A 36 -3.99 9.71 3.53
CA GLY A 36 -3.98 8.27 3.78
C GLY A 36 -4.46 7.45 2.59
N PHE A 37 -4.48 8.01 1.38
CA PHE A 37 -5.02 7.31 0.21
C PHE A 37 -3.97 6.43 -0.42
N TYR A 38 -4.20 5.11 -0.34
CA TYR A 38 -3.37 4.08 -0.92
C TYR A 38 -4.24 3.07 -1.66
N VAL A 39 -3.67 2.47 -2.69
CA VAL A 39 -4.28 1.35 -3.42
C VAL A 39 -3.78 0.06 -2.79
N TYR A 40 -4.72 -0.77 -2.37
CA TYR A 40 -4.44 -2.03 -1.69
C TYR A 40 -4.80 -3.21 -2.59
N ASN A 41 -3.96 -4.24 -2.58
CA ASN A 41 -4.37 -5.57 -2.99
C ASN A 41 -5.01 -6.25 -1.77
N SER A 42 -6.25 -6.72 -1.89
CA SER A 42 -6.99 -7.39 -0.81
C SER A 42 -6.32 -8.69 -0.34
N GLU A 43 -5.50 -9.30 -1.18
CA GLU A 43 -4.71 -10.49 -0.88
C GLU A 43 -3.30 -10.15 -0.37
N CYS A 44 -2.93 -8.87 -0.23
CA CYS A 44 -1.63 -8.49 0.29
C CYS A 44 -1.47 -9.02 1.73
N PRO A 45 -0.45 -9.84 2.04
CA PRO A 45 -0.29 -10.40 3.38
C PRO A 45 0.05 -9.33 4.44
N ILE A 46 0.50 -8.15 4.01
CA ILE A 46 0.85 -7.02 4.88
C ILE A 46 -0.33 -6.06 5.06
N HIS A 47 -1.06 -5.77 3.98
CA HIS A 47 -2.03 -4.67 3.93
C HIS A 47 -3.46 -5.09 3.61
N GLY A 48 -3.68 -6.31 3.12
CA GLY A 48 -4.99 -6.80 2.65
C GLY A 48 -6.04 -6.87 3.75
N GLY A 49 -5.64 -7.11 5.00
CA GLY A 49 -6.53 -7.07 6.16
C GLY A 49 -7.06 -5.67 6.53
N LEU A 50 -6.58 -4.61 5.87
CA LEU A 50 -7.13 -3.24 6.01
C LEU A 50 -8.34 -3.01 5.12
N VAL A 51 -8.58 -3.88 4.14
CA VAL A 51 -9.74 -3.80 3.25
C VAL A 51 -10.87 -4.61 3.91
N PRO A 52 -12.06 -4.01 4.15
CA PRO A 52 -13.21 -4.77 4.61
C PRO A 52 -13.48 -5.93 3.63
N GLN A 53 -13.56 -7.14 4.18
CA GLN A 53 -14.00 -8.32 3.43
C GLN A 53 -15.54 -8.27 3.41
N GLU A 54 -16.16 -8.28 2.23
CA GLU A 54 -17.62 -8.39 2.07
C GLU A 54 -18.15 -9.78 2.44
#